data_AF-A0AAE9YU32-F1
#
_entry.id   AF-A0AAE9YU32-F1
#
_cell.length_a   1.000
_cell.length_b   1.000
_cell.length_c   1.000
_cell.angle_alpha   90.00
_cell.angle_beta   90.00
_cell.angle_gamma   90.00
#
_symmetry.space_group_name_H-M   'P 1'
#
loop_
_entity.id
_entity.type
_entity.pdbx_description
1 polymer ?
#
loop_
_entity_poly.entity_id
_entity_poly.type
_entity_poly.pdbx_seq_one_letter_code
_entity_poly.pdbx_strand_id
1 'polypeptide(L)'
;MKYWFTPESFHLAASSLSPLRWRLLAWSLFAFILFLMLQAQIKFATPNFLVWVALFILFSALQALVLASFIFFFQILPSDSARTRYWFRLYRVIEWCETLLFALLLPLPTLSFIYAVLSVNGITLF
;
A
#
# COMPACT_ATOMS: atom_id res chain seq x y z
N MET A 1 1.30 -26.80 10.06
CA MET A 1 1.26 -25.98 8.83
C MET A 1 1.54 -24.54 9.24
N LYS A 2 2.64 -23.94 8.79
CA LYS A 2 3.05 -22.59 9.18
C LYS A 2 2.16 -21.61 8.42
N TYR A 3 1.19 -20.98 9.08
CA TYR A 3 0.33 -19.98 8.45
C TYR A 3 1.19 -18.74 8.12
N TRP A 4 1.27 -18.36 6.85
CA TRP A 4 2.06 -17.20 6.40
C TRP A 4 1.34 -15.86 6.65
N PHE A 5 0.01 -15.90 6.75
CA PHE A 5 -0.85 -14.74 7.04
C PHE A 5 -1.26 -14.76 8.51
N THR A 6 -0.34 -14.37 9.39
CA THR A 6 -0.64 -14.15 10.80
C THR A 6 -0.26 -12.71 11.17
N PRO A 7 -0.91 -12.12 12.18
CA PRO A 7 -0.51 -10.80 12.69
C PRO A 7 0.98 -10.73 13.04
N GLU A 8 1.54 -11.84 13.55
CA GLU A 8 2.95 -11.96 13.91
C GLU A 8 3.89 -11.95 12.69
N SER A 9 3.52 -12.58 11.57
CA SER A 9 4.34 -12.51 10.35
C SER A 9 4.33 -11.10 9.74
N PHE A 10 3.18 -10.43 9.81
CA PHE A 10 3.02 -9.05 9.36
C PHE A 10 3.81 -8.08 10.25
N HIS A 11 3.85 -8.34 11.57
CA HIS A 11 4.70 -7.63 12.52
C HIS A 11 6.19 -7.77 12.23
N LEU A 12 6.66 -9.00 11.97
CA LEU A 12 8.07 -9.24 11.63
C LEU A 12 8.46 -8.53 10.33
N ALA A 13 7.59 -8.53 9.33
CA ALA A 13 7.80 -7.77 8.10
C ALA A 13 7.86 -6.25 8.41
N ALA A 14 6.85 -5.70 9.09
CA ALA A 14 6.77 -4.27 9.40
C ALA A 14 7.94 -3.77 10.28
N SER A 15 8.37 -4.55 11.27
CA SER A 15 9.49 -4.20 12.15
C SER A 15 10.81 -4.10 11.41
N SER A 16 11.08 -5.02 10.47
CA SER A 16 12.29 -4.94 9.60
C SER A 16 12.29 -3.72 8.67
N LEU A 17 11.11 -3.28 8.22
CA LEU A 17 10.94 -2.11 7.34
C LEU A 17 10.68 -0.80 8.10
N SER A 18 10.62 -0.84 9.43
CA SER A 18 10.31 0.30 10.30
C SER A 18 11.15 1.57 10.08
N PRO A 19 12.47 1.54 9.77
CA PRO A 19 13.22 2.78 9.55
C PRO A 19 12.81 3.49 8.26
N LEU A 20 12.18 2.80 7.31
CA LEU A 20 11.77 3.37 6.03
C LEU A 20 10.40 4.07 6.08
N ARG A 21 9.62 3.92 7.15
CA ARG A 21 8.22 4.42 7.23
C ARG A 21 8.06 5.89 6.82
N TRP A 22 8.86 6.78 7.40
CA TRP A 22 8.80 8.21 7.14
C TRP A 22 9.35 8.57 5.76
N ARG A 23 10.35 7.82 5.30
CA ARG A 23 10.89 7.98 3.94
C ARG A 23 9.84 7.60 2.91
N LEU A 24 9.18 6.45 3.06
CA LEU A 24 8.11 6.00 2.17
C LEU A 24 6.94 6.98 2.14
N LEU A 25 6.54 7.52 3.29
CA LEU A 25 5.46 8.50 3.38
C LEU A 25 5.84 9.82 2.69
N ALA A 26 7.07 10.31 2.90
CA ALA A 26 7.58 11.50 2.22
C ALA A 26 7.68 11.29 0.69
N TRP A 27 8.18 10.12 0.26
CA TRP A 27 8.27 9.76 -1.15
C TRP A 27 6.90 9.62 -1.81
N SER A 28 5.92 9.05 -1.11
CA SER A 28 4.53 8.98 -1.57
C SER A 28 3.95 10.39 -1.79
N LEU A 29 4.07 11.26 -0.79
CA LEU A 29 3.57 12.63 -0.88
C LEU A 29 4.24 13.42 -2.01
N PHE A 30 5.57 13.29 -2.14
CA PHE A 30 6.31 13.91 -3.23
C PHE A 30 5.86 13.40 -4.60
N ALA A 31 5.72 12.08 -4.77
CA ALA A 31 5.27 11.48 -6.02
C ALA A 31 3.83 11.88 -6.39
N PHE A 32 2.94 12.04 -5.39
CA PHE A 32 1.60 12.58 -5.59
C PHE A 32 1.61 14.02 -6.11
N ILE A 33 2.41 14.89 -5.49
CA ILE A 33 2.54 16.29 -5.95
C ILE A 33 3.08 16.31 -7.38
N LEU A 34 4.11 15.51 -7.66
CA LEU A 34 4.70 15.40 -8.99
C LEU A 34 3.67 14.90 -10.01
N PHE A 35 2.85 13.91 -9.67
CA PHE A 35 1.76 13.45 -10.52
C PHE A 35 0.74 14.57 -10.82
N LEU A 36 0.32 15.35 -9.83
CA LEU A 36 -0.62 16.48 -10.05
C LEU A 36 -0.04 17.52 -11.00
N MET A 37 1.26 17.82 -10.89
CA MET A 37 1.94 18.73 -11.81
C MET A 37 2.02 18.16 -13.23
N LEU A 38 2.31 16.86 -13.39
CA LEU A 38 2.28 16.20 -14.70
C LEU A 38 0.87 16.22 -15.28
N GLN A 39 -0.14 15.86 -14.48
CA GLN A 39 -1.54 15.79 -14.91
C GLN A 39 -2.02 17.13 -15.47
N ALA A 40 -1.63 18.26 -14.86
CA ALA A 40 -1.95 19.60 -15.35
C ALA A 40 -1.37 19.91 -16.74
N GLN A 41 -0.31 19.21 -17.16
CA GLN A 41 0.33 19.38 -18.46
C GLN A 41 -0.18 18.40 -19.52
N ILE A 42 -0.97 17.38 -19.14
CA ILE A 42 -1.52 16.38 -20.07
C ILE A 42 -2.63 17.03 -20.91
N LYS A 43 -2.37 17.18 -22.22
CA LYS A 43 -3.33 17.64 -23.24
C LYS A 43 -3.69 16.48 -24.19
N PHE A 44 -4.76 16.64 -24.97
CA PHE A 44 -5.30 15.62 -25.91
C PHE A 44 -4.29 15.00 -26.92
N ALA A 45 -3.09 15.57 -27.11
CA ALA A 45 -2.06 15.07 -28.00
C ALA A 45 -0.81 14.50 -27.28
N THR A 46 -0.93 14.16 -25.99
CA THR A 46 0.20 13.58 -25.25
C THR A 46 0.49 12.15 -25.70
N PRO A 47 1.77 11.79 -25.94
CA PRO A 47 2.11 10.43 -26.36
C PRO A 47 1.85 9.43 -25.23
N ASN A 48 1.37 8.23 -25.58
CA ASN A 48 0.99 7.18 -24.64
C ASN A 48 2.10 6.82 -23.64
N PHE A 49 3.37 6.94 -24.04
CA PHE A 49 4.52 6.71 -23.16
C PHE A 49 4.51 7.65 -21.93
N LEU A 50 4.21 8.93 -22.12
CA LEU A 50 4.16 9.89 -21.01
C LEU A 50 3.00 9.58 -20.05
N VAL A 51 1.88 9.07 -20.58
CA VAL A 51 0.75 8.61 -19.77
C VAL A 51 1.14 7.41 -18.91
N TRP A 52 1.89 6.44 -19.46
CA TRP A 52 2.39 5.31 -18.67
C TRP A 52 3.31 5.73 -17.55
N VAL A 53 4.21 6.69 -17.81
CA VAL A 53 5.10 7.24 -16.79
C VAL A 53 4.29 7.91 -15.69
N ALA A 54 3.29 8.72 -16.05
CA ALA A 54 2.40 9.36 -15.07
C ALA A 54 1.62 8.33 -14.23
N LEU A 55 1.07 7.29 -14.85
CA LEU A 55 0.40 6.19 -14.15
C LEU A 55 1.38 5.45 -13.22
N PHE A 56 2.58 5.12 -13.70
CA PHE A 56 3.60 4.45 -12.89
C PHE A 56 3.94 5.26 -11.63
N ILE A 57 4.09 6.58 -11.76
CA ILE A 57 4.36 7.47 -10.64
C ILE A 57 3.18 7.47 -9.65
N LEU A 58 1.94 7.56 -10.14
CA LEU A 58 0.73 7.53 -9.31
C LEU A 58 0.61 6.22 -8.52
N PHE A 59 0.72 5.08 -9.20
CA PHE A 59 0.58 3.77 -8.56
C PHE A 59 1.77 3.44 -7.65
N SER A 60 2.98 3.89 -7.98
CA SER A 60 4.13 3.82 -7.07
C SER A 60 3.90 4.68 -5.81
N ALA A 61 3.29 5.86 -5.94
CA ALA A 61 2.96 6.71 -4.80
C ALA A 61 1.92 6.04 -3.88
N LEU A 62 0.90 5.41 -4.47
CA LEU A 62 -0.10 4.63 -3.75
C LEU A 62 0.50 3.40 -3.08
N GLN A 63 1.36 2.64 -3.78
CA GLN A 63 2.02 1.47 -3.20
C GLN A 63 2.91 1.87 -2.03
N ALA A 64 3.68 2.95 -2.15
CA ALA A 64 4.48 3.48 -1.06
C ALA A 64 3.64 3.94 0.13
N LEU A 65 2.45 4.52 -0.12
CA LEU A 65 1.51 4.90 0.93
C LEU A 65 0.96 3.67 1.67
N VAL A 66 0.50 2.67 0.93
CA VAL A 66 -0.01 1.40 1.50
C VAL A 66 1.07 0.72 2.32
N LEU A 67 2.32 0.67 1.84
CA LEU A 67 3.46 0.13 2.58
C LEU A 67 3.78 0.95 3.83
N ALA A 68 3.73 2.28 3.77
CA ALA A 68 3.93 3.13 4.94
C ALA A 68 2.85 2.88 6.00
N SER A 69 1.57 2.86 5.60
CA SER A 69 0.44 2.54 6.48
C SER A 69 0.58 1.15 7.09
N PHE A 70 0.92 0.14 6.28
CA PHE A 70 1.19 -1.22 6.75
C PHE A 70 2.24 -1.23 7.87
N ILE A 71 3.36 -0.53 7.66
CA ILE A 71 4.41 -0.44 8.69
C ILE A 71 3.87 0.23 9.96
N PHE A 72 3.10 1.32 9.85
CA PHE A 72 2.55 2.01 11.02
C PHE A 72 1.61 1.13 11.87
N PHE A 73 0.72 0.35 11.24
CA PHE A 73 -0.22 -0.50 11.95
C PHE A 73 0.45 -1.72 12.58
N PHE A 74 1.33 -2.40 11.84
CA PHE A 74 1.94 -3.65 12.32
C PHE A 74 3.26 -3.46 13.08
N GLN A 75 3.83 -2.25 13.18
CA GLN A 75 5.07 -2.05 13.94
C GLN A 75 4.92 -2.32 15.45
N ILE A 76 3.74 -2.11 16.03
CA ILE A 76 3.47 -2.32 17.46
C ILE A 76 2.15 -3.06 17.58
N LEU A 77 2.16 -4.28 18.11
CA LEU A 77 0.93 -5.05 18.32
C LEU A 77 0.22 -4.59 19.60
N PRO A 78 -1.03 -4.11 19.53
CA PRO A 78 -1.77 -3.69 20.71
C PRO A 78 -2.03 -4.84 21.70
N SER A 79 -2.08 -6.08 21.22
CA SER A 79 -2.31 -7.25 22.08
C SER A 79 -1.18 -7.49 23.09
N ASP A 80 0.06 -7.10 22.78
CA ASP A 80 1.21 -7.27 23.69
C ASP A 80 1.16 -6.31 24.90
N SER A 81 0.43 -5.20 24.78
CA SER A 81 0.27 -4.21 25.86
C SER A 81 -0.97 -4.43 26.73
N ALA A 82 -1.79 -5.45 26.43
CA ALA A 82 -3.08 -5.65 27.08
C ALA A 82 -2.96 -6.31 28.48
N ARG A 83 -3.30 -5.58 29.55
CA ARG A 83 -3.27 -6.08 30.94
C ARG A 83 -4.36 -7.07 31.32
N THR A 84 -5.48 -7.13 30.59
CA THR A 84 -6.62 -8.00 30.95
C THR A 84 -7.07 -8.87 29.78
N ARG A 85 -7.67 -10.02 30.11
CA ARG A 85 -8.11 -11.03 29.14
C ARG A 85 -9.16 -10.53 28.15
N TYR A 86 -9.98 -9.55 28.54
CA TYR A 86 -10.98 -8.94 27.67
C TYR A 86 -10.33 -8.05 26.60
N TRP A 87 -9.50 -7.09 27.03
CA TRP A 87 -8.76 -6.19 26.13
C TRP A 87 -7.89 -6.97 25.13
N PHE A 88 -7.23 -8.03 25.59
CA PHE A 88 -6.45 -8.90 24.73
C PHE A 88 -7.26 -9.52 23.58
N ARG A 89 -8.45 -10.07 23.89
CA ARG A 89 -9.29 -10.72 22.88
C ARG A 89 -9.80 -9.71 21.85
N LEU A 90 -10.15 -8.50 22.30
CA LEU A 90 -10.60 -7.42 21.43
C LEU A 90 -9.47 -6.98 20.48
N TYR A 91 -8.28 -6.68 21.01
CA TYR A 91 -7.13 -6.27 20.20
C TYR A 91 -6.71 -7.36 19.22
N ARG A 92 -6.75 -8.63 19.62
CA ARG A 92 -6.47 -9.74 18.70
C ARG A 92 -7.43 -9.78 17.51
N VAL A 93 -8.72 -9.51 17.72
CA VAL A 93 -9.71 -9.47 16.63
C VAL A 93 -9.42 -8.30 15.68
N ILE A 94 -9.05 -7.14 16.22
CA ILE A 94 -8.64 -5.98 15.41
C ILE A 94 -7.41 -6.31 14.58
N GLU A 95 -6.36 -6.89 15.18
CA GLU A 95 -5.13 -7.28 14.47
C GLU A 95 -5.41 -8.26 13.31
N TRP A 96 -6.33 -9.20 13.50
CA TRP A 96 -6.77 -10.11 12.43
C TRP A 96 -7.54 -9.39 11.32
N CYS A 97 -8.39 -8.43 11.69
CA CYS A 97 -9.11 -7.60 10.72
C CYS A 97 -8.14 -6.75 9.90
N GLU A 98 -7.16 -6.12 10.55
CA GLU A 98 -6.09 -5.36 9.90
C GLU A 98 -5.26 -6.27 9.00
N THR A 99 -4.92 -7.48 9.45
CA THR A 99 -4.15 -8.44 8.64
C THR A 99 -4.89 -8.79 7.36
N LEU A 100 -6.20 -9.02 7.45
CA LEU A 100 -7.05 -9.32 6.30
C LEU A 100 -7.16 -8.10 5.36
N LEU A 101 -7.37 -6.91 5.93
CA LEU A 101 -7.45 -5.66 5.17
C LEU A 101 -6.15 -5.42 4.40
N PHE A 102 -5.00 -5.49 5.06
CA PHE A 102 -3.71 -5.27 4.41
C PHE A 102 -3.28 -6.40 3.47
N ALA A 103 -3.72 -7.64 3.71
CA ALA A 103 -3.51 -8.73 2.76
C ALA A 103 -4.22 -8.46 1.42
N LEU A 104 -5.39 -7.82 1.45
CA LEU A 104 -6.10 -7.40 0.26
C LEU A 104 -5.57 -6.07 -0.32
N LEU A 105 -5.17 -5.13 0.55
CA LEU A 105 -4.73 -3.80 0.15
C LEU A 105 -3.32 -3.78 -0.46
N LEU A 106 -2.39 -4.60 0.04
CA LEU A 106 -1.00 -4.66 -0.46
C LEU A 106 -0.87 -4.97 -1.96
N PRO A 107 -1.59 -5.94 -2.55
CA PRO A 107 -1.51 -6.21 -3.98
C PRO A 107 -2.31 -5.23 -4.83
N LEU A 108 -3.26 -4.49 -4.24
CA LEU A 108 -4.27 -3.73 -4.98
C LEU A 108 -3.68 -2.62 -5.88
N PRO A 109 -2.72 -1.78 -5.43
CA PRO A 109 -2.11 -0.77 -6.30
C PRO A 109 -1.31 -1.39 -7.46
N THR A 110 -0.65 -2.53 -7.23
CA THR A 110 0.07 -3.24 -8.30
C THR A 110 -0.86 -3.85 -9.34
N LEU A 111 -1.98 -4.45 -8.91
CA LEU A 111 -2.99 -5.02 -9.81
C LEU A 111 -3.69 -3.93 -10.62
N SER A 112 -4.04 -2.82 -9.97
CA SER A 112 -4.67 -1.68 -10.64
C SER A 112 -3.72 -0.98 -11.62
N PHE A 113 -2.42 -0.93 -11.35
CA PHE A 113 -1.42 -0.48 -12.31
C PHE A 113 -1.40 -1.37 -13.57
N ILE A 114 -1.32 -2.69 -13.39
CA ILE A 114 -1.34 -3.65 -14.50
C ILE A 114 -2.61 -3.45 -15.34
N TYR A 115 -3.77 -3.37 -14.67
CA TYR A 115 -5.04 -3.12 -15.35
C TYR A 115 -5.05 -1.80 -16.13
N ALA A 116 -4.56 -0.70 -15.53
CA ALA A 116 -4.50 0.59 -16.19
C ALA A 116 -3.60 0.58 -17.43
N VAL A 117 -2.43 -0.08 -17.35
CA VAL A 117 -1.52 -0.23 -18.50
C VAL A 117 -2.17 -1.04 -19.61
N LEU A 118 -2.87 -2.14 -19.29
CA LEU A 118 -3.59 -2.95 -20.28
C LEU A 118 -4.72 -2.15 -20.96
N SER A 119 -5.49 -1.38 -20.17
CA SER A 119 -6.57 -0.53 -20.69
C SER A 119 -6.06 0.55 -21.64
N VAL A 120 -4.93 1.22 -21.32
CA VAL A 120 -4.33 2.23 -22.20
C VAL A 120 -3.81 1.63 -23.51
N ASN A 121 -3.44 0.35 -23.50
CA ASN A 121 -3.00 -0.40 -24.68
C ASN A 121 -4.16 -0.93 -25.54
N GLY A 122 -5.41 -0.69 -25.18
CA GLY A 122 -6.57 -1.20 -25.90
C GLY A 122 -6.82 -2.69 -25.71
N ILE A 123 -6.16 -3.34 -24.74
CA ILE A 123 -6.45 -4.72 -24.34
C ILE A 123 -7.60 -4.64 -23.32
N THR A 124 -8.82 -4.53 -23.80
CA THR A 124 -10.03 -4.65 -22.97
C THR A 124 -10.22 -6.11 -22.59
N LEU A 125 -9.80 -6.50 -21.38
CA LEU A 125 -10.27 -7.73 -20.76
C LEU A 125 -11.66 -7.44 -20.17
N PHE A 126 -12.68 -7.97 -20.84
CA PHE A 126 -14.05 -8.12 -20.30
C PHE A 126 -14.04 -9.01 -19.05
#